data_AF-A0A2E1AM62-F1
#
_entry.id   AF-A0A2E1AM62-F1
#
_cell.length_a   1.000
_cell.length_b   1.000
_cell.length_c   1.000
_cell.angle_alpha   90.00
_cell.angle_beta   90.00
_cell.angle_gamma   90.00
#
_symmetry.space_group_name_H-M   'P 1'
#
loop_
_entity.id
_entity.type
_entity.pdbx_description
1 polymer ?
#
loop_
_entity_poly.entity_id
_entity_poly.type
_entity_poly.pdbx_seq_one_letter_code
_entity_poly.pdbx_strand_id
1 'polypeptide(L)'
;MTLLFSPPIAFLIYALLVAGLALIGWLLAGGNSAPDSTTYGSSLYASGEAPPADDDRSVPGYRPFFLIALFFATLHLGVVILATSSGSPMALVFLFGLFVSLIALILG
;
A
#
# COMPACT_ATOMS: atom_id res chain seq x y z
N MET A 1 -28.64 -14.96 -11.87
CA MET A 1 -28.22 -14.65 -10.48
C MET A 1 -26.73 -14.86 -10.21
N THR A 2 -25.89 -15.04 -11.25
CA THR A 2 -24.44 -15.34 -11.10
C THR A 2 -23.54 -14.15 -11.43
N LEU A 3 -24.06 -13.11 -12.11
CA LEU A 3 -23.26 -12.00 -12.63
C LEU A 3 -22.80 -11.04 -11.52
N LEU A 4 -23.69 -10.70 -10.58
CA LEU A 4 -23.39 -9.81 -9.44
C LEU A 4 -22.34 -10.39 -8.48
N PHE A 5 -22.24 -11.72 -8.37
CA PHE A 5 -21.28 -12.40 -7.51
C PHE A 5 -19.98 -12.79 -8.23
N SER A 6 -19.81 -12.42 -9.50
CA SER A 6 -18.53 -12.62 -10.16
C SER A 6 -17.47 -11.66 -9.57
N PRO A 7 -16.28 -12.14 -9.18
CA PRO A 7 -15.29 -11.30 -8.49
C PRO A 7 -14.94 -9.99 -9.21
N PRO A 8 -14.77 -9.94 -10.55
CA PRO A 8 -14.48 -8.69 -11.24
C PRO A 8 -15.62 -7.67 -11.16
N ILE A 9 -16.87 -8.14 -11.28
CA ILE A 9 -18.04 -7.26 -11.26
C ILE A 9 -18.30 -6.76 -9.84
N ALA A 10 -18.15 -7.63 -8.82
CA ALA A 10 -18.24 -7.23 -7.42
C ALA A 10 -17.19 -6.15 -7.09
N PHE A 11 -15.94 -6.32 -7.53
CA PHE A 11 -14.89 -5.31 -7.37
C PHE A 11 -15.28 -3.97 -7.98
N LEU A 12 -15.78 -3.95 -9.22
CA LEU A 12 -16.21 -2.71 -9.88
C LEU A 12 -17.35 -2.01 -9.15
N ILE A 13 -18.34 -2.76 -8.67
CA ILE A 13 -19.45 -2.21 -7.89
C ILE A 13 -18.94 -1.57 -6.59
N TYR A 14 -18.07 -2.26 -5.85
CA TYR A 14 -17.49 -1.72 -4.62
C TYR A 14 -16.59 -0.50 -4.89
N ALA A 15 -15.77 -0.53 -5.94
CA ALA A 15 -14.94 0.60 -6.32
C ALA A 15 -15.79 1.83 -6.67
N LEU A 16 -16.87 1.64 -7.44
CA LEU A 16 -17.82 2.71 -7.78
C LEU A 16 -18.51 3.26 -6.53
N LEU A 17 -18.93 2.39 -5.62
CA LEU A 17 -19.54 2.78 -4.35
C LEU A 17 -18.58 3.63 -3.51
N VAL A 18 -17.34 3.19 -3.33
CA VAL A 18 -16.32 3.94 -2.57
C VAL A 18 -16.02 5.27 -3.24
N ALA A 19 -15.88 5.31 -4.56
CA ALA A 19 -15.69 6.55 -5.31
C ALA A 19 -16.88 7.50 -5.14
N GLY A 20 -18.12 6.99 -5.17
CA GLY A 20 -19.33 7.77 -4.93
C GLY A 20 -19.39 8.34 -3.51
N LEU A 21 -19.06 7.53 -2.50
CA LEU A 21 -18.97 7.99 -1.11
C LEU A 21 -17.88 9.05 -0.92
N ALA A 22 -16.71 8.85 -1.53
CA ALA A 22 -15.62 9.83 -1.50
C ALA A 22 -16.02 11.14 -2.19
N LEU A 23 -16.73 11.06 -3.32
CA LEU A 23 -17.24 12.23 -4.03
C LEU A 23 -18.29 12.98 -3.20
N ILE A 24 -19.24 12.27 -2.60
CA ILE A 24 -20.24 12.88 -1.72
C ILE A 24 -19.55 13.53 -0.51
N GLY A 25 -18.60 12.83 0.14
CA GLY A 25 -17.82 13.39 1.24
C GLY A 25 -17.06 14.65 0.83
N TRP A 26 -16.44 14.64 -0.34
CA TRP A 26 -15.73 15.79 -0.91
C TRP A 26 -16.67 16.96 -1.24
N LEU A 27 -17.85 16.69 -1.81
CA LEU A 27 -18.87 17.71 -2.09
C LEU A 27 -19.43 18.33 -0.81
N LEU A 28 -19.73 17.51 0.21
CA LEU A 28 -20.20 17.97 1.52
C LEU A 28 -19.14 18.77 2.28
N ALA A 29 -17.86 18.45 2.08
CA ALA A 29 -16.74 19.21 2.64
C ALA A 29 -16.52 20.58 1.95
N GLY A 30 -17.34 20.95 0.96
CA GLY A 30 -17.24 22.21 0.23
C GLY A 30 -16.34 22.16 -1.01
N GLY A 31 -15.86 20.98 -1.40
CA GLY A 31 -15.01 20.79 -2.58
C GLY A 31 -13.77 21.68 -2.57
N ASN A 32 -13.42 22.28 -3.72
CA ASN A 32 -12.34 23.26 -3.83
C ASN A 32 -12.63 24.61 -3.14
N SER A 33 -13.87 24.85 -2.70
CA SER A 33 -14.33 26.11 -2.14
C SER A 33 -14.39 26.10 -0.61
N ALA A 34 -13.86 25.05 0.03
CA ALA A 34 -13.77 24.97 1.48
C ALA A 34 -13.01 26.19 2.05
N PRO A 35 -13.50 26.81 3.14
CA PRO A 35 -12.89 28.00 3.75
C PRO A 35 -11.46 27.75 4.29
N ASP A 36 -11.07 26.48 4.43
CA ASP A 36 -9.72 26.03 4.80
C ASP A 36 -8.71 26.00 3.63
N SER A 37 -9.08 26.52 2.46
CA SER A 37 -8.16 26.82 1.35
C SER A 37 -7.16 27.94 1.65
N THR A 38 -7.18 28.50 2.86
CA THR A 38 -6.13 29.39 3.37
C THR A 38 -4.81 28.63 3.59
N THR A 39 -3.70 29.34 3.60
CA THR A 39 -2.35 28.77 3.82
C THR A 39 -2.26 27.92 5.09
N TYR A 40 -3.09 28.19 6.11
CA TYR A 40 -3.06 27.48 7.39
C TYR A 40 -3.79 26.13 7.36
N GLY A 41 -4.98 26.04 6.74
CA GLY A 41 -5.75 24.79 6.64
C GLY A 41 -5.13 23.75 5.70
N SER A 42 -4.29 24.20 4.75
CA SER A 42 -3.57 23.36 3.80
C SER A 42 -2.10 23.08 4.17
N SER A 43 -1.59 23.71 5.24
CA SER A 43 -0.22 23.49 5.73
C SER A 43 -0.08 22.13 6.44
N LEU A 44 1.12 21.56 6.40
CA LEU A 44 1.45 20.39 7.22
C LEU A 44 1.22 20.72 8.70
N TYR A 45 0.45 19.87 9.39
CA TYR A 45 0.23 20.04 10.82
C TYR A 45 1.53 19.81 11.60
N ALA A 46 2.15 20.90 12.02
CA ALA A 46 3.36 20.91 12.84
C ALA A 46 3.15 21.75 14.12
N SER A 47 1.95 21.70 14.71
CA SER A 47 1.58 22.51 15.87
C SER A 47 1.77 24.03 15.69
N GLY A 48 1.72 24.52 14.44
CA GLY A 48 1.94 25.93 14.09
C GLY A 48 3.39 26.29 13.75
N GLU A 49 4.33 25.35 13.84
CA GLU A 49 5.72 25.57 13.44
C GLU A 49 5.91 25.47 11.93
N ALA A 50 6.91 26.18 11.40
CA ALA A 50 7.31 26.04 10.01
C ALA A 50 7.84 24.60 9.78
N PRO A 51 7.41 23.91 8.70
CA PRO A 51 8.02 22.64 8.32
C PRO A 51 9.55 22.83 8.15
N PRO A 52 10.35 21.80 8.43
CA PRO A 52 11.79 21.84 8.15
C PRO A 52 12.01 22.34 6.71
N ALA A 53 12.82 23.39 6.55
CA ALA A 53 13.07 24.05 5.26
C ALA A 53 13.97 23.23 4.34
N ASP A 54 14.60 22.18 4.88
CA ASP A 54 15.42 21.27 4.12
C ASP A 54 14.52 20.35 3.30
N ASP A 55 14.77 20.30 1.99
CA ASP A 55 14.07 19.47 0.98
C ASP A 55 14.14 17.95 1.29
N ASP A 56 14.86 17.59 2.35
CA ASP A 56 14.73 16.33 3.06
C ASP A 56 13.39 16.35 3.81
N ARG A 57 12.32 16.04 3.07
CA ARG A 57 11.10 15.45 3.64
C ARG A 57 11.53 14.62 4.83
N SER A 58 10.95 14.86 6.00
CA SER A 58 11.18 14.09 7.20
C SER A 58 10.84 12.60 6.96
N VAL A 59 11.74 11.86 6.30
CA VAL A 59 11.69 10.42 6.05
C VAL A 59 12.69 9.81 7.03
N PRO A 60 12.34 9.72 8.33
CA PRO A 60 13.20 9.06 9.28
C PRO A 60 13.43 7.62 8.82
N GLY A 61 14.70 7.28 8.57
CA GLY A 61 15.16 5.90 8.41
C GLY A 61 14.42 5.05 7.39
N TYR A 62 14.36 5.47 6.11
CA TYR A 62 13.73 4.64 5.07
C TYR A 62 14.48 3.31 4.80
N ARG A 63 15.78 3.27 5.07
CA ARG A 63 16.63 2.07 4.87
C ARG A 63 16.12 0.83 5.62
N PRO A 64 15.88 0.85 6.95
CA PRO A 64 15.32 -0.30 7.64
C PRO A 64 13.91 -0.66 7.15
N PHE A 65 13.08 0.32 6.79
CA PHE A 65 11.75 0.05 6.22
C PHE A 65 11.84 -0.71 4.89
N PHE A 66 12.79 -0.34 4.03
CA PHE A 66 12.99 -1.01 2.74
C PHE A 66 13.34 -2.50 2.91
N LEU A 67 14.25 -2.84 3.84
CA LEU A 67 14.62 -4.23 4.10
C LEU A 67 13.42 -5.06 4.58
N ILE A 68 12.61 -4.48 5.47
CA ILE A 68 11.39 -5.12 5.97
C ILE A 68 10.38 -5.32 4.82
N ALA A 69 10.16 -4.30 4.00
CA ALA A 69 9.26 -4.40 2.85
C ALA A 69 9.72 -5.48 1.85
N LEU A 70 11.02 -5.55 1.55
CA LEU A 70 11.58 -6.56 0.65
C LEU A 70 11.46 -7.98 1.24
N PHE A 71 11.66 -8.12 2.56
CA PHE A 71 11.41 -9.37 3.27
C PHE A 71 9.96 -9.84 3.10
N PHE A 72 8.98 -8.98 3.37
CA PHE A 72 7.57 -9.33 3.20
C PHE A 72 7.19 -9.61 1.74
N ALA A 73 7.73 -8.87 0.78
CA ALA A 73 7.50 -9.13 -0.64
C ALA A 73 8.05 -10.52 -1.05
N THR A 74 9.25 -10.88 -0.57
CA THR A 74 9.86 -12.20 -0.83
C THR A 74 9.05 -13.32 -0.19
N LEU A 75 8.59 -13.12 1.05
CA LEU A 75 7.72 -14.06 1.75
C LEU A 75 6.39 -14.26 1.01
N HIS A 76 5.79 -13.16 0.55
CA HIS A 76 4.54 -13.17 -0.19
C HIS A 76 4.68 -13.96 -1.50
N LEU A 77 5.79 -13.78 -2.23
CA LEU A 77 6.09 -14.57 -3.41
C LEU A 77 6.17 -16.08 -3.09
N GLY A 78 6.76 -16.45 -1.94
CA GLY A 78 6.78 -17.84 -1.48
C GLY A 78 5.39 -18.43 -1.26
N VAL A 79 4.49 -17.66 -0.65
CA VAL A 79 3.08 -18.08 -0.47
C VAL A 79 2.37 -18.24 -1.80
N VAL A 80 2.62 -17.36 -2.78
CA VAL A 80 2.05 -17.48 -4.14
C VAL A 80 2.53 -18.76 -4.82
N ILE A 81 3.81 -19.11 -4.72
CA ILE A 81 4.37 -20.34 -5.30
C ILE A 81 3.74 -21.57 -4.62
N LEU A 82 3.59 -21.57 -3.30
CA LEU A 82 2.92 -22.66 -2.58
C LEU A 82 1.46 -22.83 -3.03
N ALA A 83 0.73 -21.73 -3.17
CA ALA A 83 -0.68 -21.76 -3.55
C ALA A 83 -0.91 -22.21 -5.01
N THR A 84 0.04 -21.95 -5.92
CA THR A 84 -0.15 -22.16 -7.36
C THR A 84 0.56 -23.38 -7.94
N SER A 85 1.57 -23.93 -7.24
CA SER A 85 2.47 -24.94 -7.80
C SER A 85 1.90 -26.36 -7.93
N SER A 86 0.70 -26.64 -7.43
CA SER A 86 0.01 -27.95 -7.52
C SER A 86 0.86 -29.17 -7.14
N GLY A 87 1.86 -29.01 -6.26
CA GLY A 87 2.76 -30.09 -5.83
C GLY A 87 3.95 -30.36 -6.76
N SER A 88 4.23 -29.47 -7.71
CA SER A 88 5.38 -29.58 -8.61
C SER A 88 6.71 -29.64 -7.83
N PRO A 89 7.60 -30.62 -8.10
CA PRO A 89 8.92 -30.69 -7.48
C PRO A 89 9.79 -29.45 -7.73
N MET A 90 9.56 -28.75 -8.85
CA MET A 90 10.28 -27.52 -9.17
C MET A 90 9.96 -26.37 -8.19
N ALA A 91 8.79 -26.40 -7.55
CA ALA A 91 8.43 -25.44 -6.52
C ALA A 91 9.39 -25.48 -5.32
N LEU A 92 9.91 -26.67 -4.97
CA LEU A 92 10.88 -26.81 -3.88
C LEU A 92 12.18 -26.06 -4.17
N VAL A 93 12.62 -26.04 -5.43
CA VAL A 93 13.82 -25.31 -5.85
C VAL A 93 13.60 -23.81 -5.69
N PHE A 94 12.46 -23.28 -6.13
CA PHE A 94 12.13 -21.87 -5.94
C PHE A 94 11.97 -21.50 -4.47
N LEU A 95 11.27 -22.32 -3.68
CA LEU A 95 11.08 -22.10 -2.25
C LEU A 95 12.41 -22.12 -1.49
N PHE A 96 13.34 -23.00 -1.87
CA PHE A 96 14.68 -23.01 -1.32
C PHE A 96 15.45 -21.73 -1.64
N GLY A 97 15.39 -21.25 -2.89
CA GLY A 97 15.99 -19.96 -3.27
C GLY A 97 15.40 -18.78 -2.49
N LEU A 98 14.07 -18.77 -2.30
CA LEU A 98 13.40 -17.75 -1.49
C LEU A 98 13.79 -17.85 -0.01
N PHE A 99 13.92 -19.05 0.54
CA PHE A 99 14.39 -19.26 1.91
C PHE A 99 15.80 -18.70 2.12
N VAL A 100 16.72 -18.95 1.19
CA VAL A 100 18.08 -18.37 1.23
C VAL A 100 18.02 -16.84 1.14
N SER A 101 17.18 -16.28 0.26
CA SER A 101 16.96 -14.84 0.16
C SER A 101 16.45 -14.22 1.48
N LEU A 102 15.50 -14.89 2.15
CA LEU A 102 14.98 -14.44 3.45
C LEU A 102 16.06 -14.47 4.54
N ILE A 103 16.92 -15.50 4.56
CA ILE A 103 18.07 -15.54 5.47
C ILE A 103 19.02 -14.38 5.20
N ALA A 104 19.36 -14.12 3.93
CA ALA A 104 20.22 -13.00 3.56
C ALA A 104 19.63 -11.66 4.04
N LEU A 105 18.33 -11.45 3.84
CA LEU A 105 17.63 -10.24 4.29
C LEU A 105 17.60 -10.06 5.82
N ILE A 106 17.59 -11.15 6.60
CA ILE A 106 17.68 -11.11 8.06
C ILE A 106 19.11 -10.75 8.51
N LEU A 107 20.13 -11.25 7.81
CA LEU A 107 21.53 -11.03 8.15
C LEU A 107 22.05 -9.65 7.75
N GLY A 108 21.36 -8.96 6.84
CA GLY A 108 21.69 -7.59 6.39
C GLY A 108 22.78 -7.55 5.33
#